data_AF-A0A800KUH1-F1
#
_entry.id   AF-A0A800KUH1-F1
#
_cell.length_a   1.000
_cell.length_b   1.000
_cell.length_c   1.000
_cell.angle_alpha   90.00
_cell.angle_beta   90.00
_cell.angle_gamma   90.00
#
_symmetry.space_group_name_H-M   'P 1'
#
loop_
_entity.id
_entity.type
_entity.pdbx_description
1 polymer ?
#
loop_
_entity_poly.entity_id
_entity_poly.type
_entity_poly.pdbx_seq_one_letter_code
_entity_poly.pdbx_strand_id
1 'polypeptide(L)'
;MFDVGFWELCLVGLVSLLVIGPEKLPKAARVAGFWLGKTRNMLASAKAEMQQELQAEEMRQILKEQAGGEEIKTLIEDSSDVVSDIKTTLKSLPEEPK
;
A
#
# COMPACT_ATOMS: atom_id res chain seq x y z
N MET A 1 -6.78 -9.93 22.88
CA MET A 1 -6.71 -10.43 24.27
C MET A 1 -5.65 -9.60 24.99
N PHE A 2 -5.99 -8.37 25.31
CA PHE A 2 -5.15 -7.46 26.10
C PHE A 2 -6.10 -6.70 27.02
N ASP A 3 -6.65 -7.43 27.98
CA ASP A 3 -7.40 -6.84 29.08
C ASP A 3 -6.38 -6.47 30.14
N VAL A 4 -5.66 -5.36 29.92
CA VAL A 4 -4.72 -4.82 30.91
C VAL A 4 -5.40 -3.62 31.54
N GLY A 5 -6.02 -3.86 32.69
CA GLY A 5 -6.65 -2.85 33.51
C GLY A 5 -5.63 -1.96 34.22
N PHE A 6 -6.14 -0.85 34.78
CA PHE A 6 -5.33 0.10 35.55
C PHE A 6 -4.57 -0.59 36.70
N TRP A 7 -5.22 -1.54 37.38
CA TRP A 7 -4.63 -2.26 38.51
C TRP A 7 -3.43 -3.13 38.10
N GLU A 8 -3.51 -3.79 36.95
CA GLU A 8 -2.43 -4.64 36.44
C GLU A 8 -1.23 -3.80 36.00
N LEU A 9 -1.47 -2.64 35.37
CA LEU A 9 -0.40 -1.68 35.07
C LEU A 9 0.30 -1.19 36.34
N CYS A 10 -0.45 -0.87 37.40
CA CYS A 10 0.14 -0.49 38.69
C CYS A 10 1.01 -1.61 39.28
N LEU A 11 0.53 -2.86 39.26
CA LEU A 11 1.29 -4.01 39.77
C LEU A 11 2.58 -4.22 38.98
N VAL A 12 2.51 -4.22 37.65
CA VAL A 12 3.68 -4.36 36.77
C VAL A 12 4.66 -3.21 36.99
N GLY A 13 4.15 -1.99 37.15
CA GLY A 13 4.96 -0.83 37.52
C GLY A 13 5.71 -1.08 38.81
N LEU A 14 5.01 -1.46 39.88
CA LEU A 14 5.60 -1.71 41.19
C LEU A 14 6.69 -2.79 41.14
N VAL A 15 6.43 -3.92 40.47
CA VAL A 15 7.40 -5.01 40.29
C VAL A 15 8.61 -4.53 39.48
N SER A 16 8.38 -3.76 38.42
CA SER A 16 9.46 -3.19 37.61
C SER A 16 10.33 -2.22 38.41
N LEU A 17 9.72 -1.40 39.26
CA LEU A 17 10.44 -0.52 40.20
C LEU A 17 11.29 -1.33 41.16
N LEU A 18 10.81 -2.48 41.66
CA LEU A 18 11.55 -3.34 42.58
C LEU A 18 12.75 -4.04 41.91
N VAL A 19 12.55 -4.58 40.72
CA VAL A 19 13.58 -5.39 40.01
C VAL A 19 14.64 -4.51 39.36
N ILE A 20 14.23 -3.48 38.61
CA ILE A 20 15.13 -2.61 37.85
C ILE A 20 15.62 -1.45 38.73
N GLY A 21 14.80 -1.02 39.69
CA GLY A 21 15.03 0.17 40.49
C GLY A 21 14.36 1.42 39.90
N PRO A 22 13.82 2.33 40.75
CA PRO A 22 13.11 3.53 40.32
C PRO A 22 13.97 4.48 39.48
N GLU A 23 15.29 4.50 39.69
CA GLU A 23 16.21 5.39 38.96
C GLU A 23 16.55 4.89 37.55
N LYS A 24 16.47 3.57 37.32
CA LYS A 24 16.86 2.93 36.07
C LYS A 24 15.68 2.64 35.15
N LEU A 25 14.48 2.44 35.71
CA LEU A 25 13.24 2.25 34.97
C LEU A 25 12.97 3.37 33.94
N PRO A 26 13.04 4.68 34.27
CA PRO A 26 12.81 5.73 33.28
C PRO A 26 13.84 5.72 32.16
N LYS A 27 15.08 5.30 32.43
CA LYS A 27 16.12 5.13 31.39
C LYS A 27 15.76 3.96 30.47
N ALA A 28 15.36 2.82 31.03
CA ALA A 28 14.93 1.65 30.26
C ALA A 28 13.70 1.95 29.39
N ALA A 29 12.70 2.64 29.93
CA ALA A 29 11.51 3.04 29.19
C ALA A 29 11.84 3.98 28.02
N ARG A 30 12.78 4.93 28.19
CA ARG A 30 13.25 5.79 27.09
C ARG A 30 13.93 4.99 25.98
N VAL A 31 14.78 4.03 26.33
CA VAL A 31 15.45 3.17 25.35
C VAL A 31 14.41 2.33 24.61
N ALA A 32 13.57 1.60 25.34
CA ALA A 32 12.51 0.78 24.75
C ALA A 32 11.59 1.61 23.84
N GLY A 33 11.19 2.81 24.28
CA GLY A 33 10.39 3.74 23.50
C GLY A 33 11.09 4.23 22.23
N PHE A 34 12.39 4.54 22.30
CA PHE A 34 13.18 4.91 21.13
C PHE A 34 13.23 3.78 20.09
N TRP A 35 13.48 2.54 20.52
CA TRP A 35 13.50 1.38 19.63
C TRP A 35 12.12 1.12 19.01
N LEU A 36 11.06 1.13 19.82
CA LEU A 36 9.69 0.93 19.33
C LEU A 36 9.28 2.02 18.34
N GLY A 37 9.62 3.28 18.63
CA GLY A 37 9.37 4.42 17.74
C GLY A 37 10.13 4.31 16.42
N LYS A 38 11.42 3.95 16.47
CA LYS A 38 12.25 3.74 15.28
C LYS A 38 11.68 2.62 14.42
N THR A 39 11.34 1.47 15.01
CA THR A 39 10.74 0.34 14.29
C THR A 39 9.38 0.70 13.68
N ARG A 40 8.52 1.40 14.43
CA ARG A 40 7.23 1.89 13.90
C ARG A 40 7.43 2.80 12.68
N ASN A 41 8.41 3.70 12.74
CA ASN A 41 8.70 4.59 11.63
C ASN A 41 9.27 3.84 10.42
N MET A 42 10.17 2.87 10.64
CA MET A 42 10.70 2.02 9.57
C MET A 42 9.59 1.19 8.90
N LEU A 43 8.68 0.60 9.68
CA LEU A 43 7.50 -0.09 9.15
C LEU A 43 6.57 0.85 8.39
N ALA A 44 6.39 2.08 8.86
CA ALA A 44 5.56 3.08 8.19
C ALA A 44 6.17 3.50 6.85
N SER A 45 7.49 3.72 6.78
CA SER A 45 8.21 4.00 5.54
C SER A 45 8.16 2.82 4.57
N ALA A 46 8.44 1.60 5.04
CA ALA A 46 8.34 0.40 4.21
C ALA A 46 6.90 0.17 3.72
N LYS A 47 5.89 0.42 4.56
CA LYS A 47 4.49 0.36 4.15
C LYS A 47 4.15 1.44 3.12
N ALA A 48 4.72 2.65 3.23
CA ALA A 48 4.50 3.73 2.26
C ALA A 48 5.13 3.40 0.90
N GLU A 49 6.34 2.84 0.89
CA GLU A 49 7.00 2.32 -0.31
C GLU A 49 6.21 1.15 -0.92
N MET A 50 5.82 0.17 -0.10
CA MET A 50 4.98 -0.94 -0.55
C MET A 50 3.60 -0.47 -1.00
N GLN A 51 2.98 0.53 -0.38
CA GLN A 51 1.71 1.10 -0.85
C GLN A 51 1.88 1.79 -2.18
N GLN A 52 3.02 2.43 -2.47
CA GLN A 52 3.23 3.05 -3.77
C GLN A 52 3.32 2.01 -4.90
N GLU A 53 3.87 0.83 -4.62
CA GLU A 53 3.93 -0.30 -5.57
C GLU A 53 2.61 -1.11 -5.60
N LEU A 54 2.08 -1.49 -4.45
CA LEU A 54 0.83 -2.23 -4.32
C LEU A 54 -0.38 -1.40 -4.73
N GLN A 55 -0.42 -0.08 -4.52
CA GLN A 55 -1.54 0.72 -5.01
C GLN A 55 -1.57 0.75 -6.53
N ALA A 56 -0.43 0.68 -7.22
CA ALA A 56 -0.42 0.49 -8.68
C ALA A 56 -0.98 -0.89 -9.06
N GLU A 57 -0.69 -1.93 -8.27
CA GLU A 57 -1.13 -3.29 -8.53
C GLU A 57 -2.60 -3.55 -8.14
N GLU A 58 -3.06 -3.05 -7.00
CA GLU A 58 -4.45 -3.01 -6.56
C GLU A 58 -5.29 -2.12 -7.47
N MET A 59 -4.79 -0.95 -7.91
CA MET A 59 -5.49 -0.14 -8.90
C MET A 59 -5.61 -0.89 -10.22
N ARG A 60 -4.56 -1.60 -10.65
CA ARG A 60 -4.60 -2.44 -11.84
C ARG A 60 -5.53 -3.64 -11.68
N GLN A 61 -5.66 -4.21 -10.49
CA GLN A 61 -6.56 -5.31 -10.18
C GLN A 61 -8.01 -4.85 -10.09
N ILE A 62 -8.29 -3.73 -9.43
CA ILE A 62 -9.60 -3.07 -9.41
C ILE A 62 -10.00 -2.64 -10.82
N LEU A 63 -9.09 -2.07 -11.62
CA LEU A 63 -9.32 -1.79 -13.03
C LEU A 63 -9.59 -3.07 -13.80
N LYS A 64 -8.89 -4.17 -13.55
CA LYS A 64 -9.10 -5.46 -14.24
C LYS A 64 -10.39 -6.18 -13.80
N GLU A 65 -10.86 -5.92 -12.59
CA GLU A 65 -12.05 -6.52 -11.98
C GLU A 65 -13.30 -5.69 -12.27
N GLN A 66 -13.22 -4.35 -12.23
CA GLN A 66 -14.24 -3.43 -12.72
C GLN A 66 -14.33 -3.45 -14.25
N ALA A 67 -13.19 -3.49 -14.93
CA ALA A 67 -13.13 -3.73 -16.35
C ALA A 67 -13.04 -5.23 -16.68
N GLY A 68 -13.58 -6.05 -15.76
CA GLY A 68 -13.81 -7.46 -15.94
C GLY A 68 -14.73 -7.71 -17.13
N GLY A 69 -14.10 -7.93 -18.28
CA GLY A 69 -14.63 -8.73 -19.38
C GLY A 69 -15.46 -8.00 -20.42
N GLU A 70 -16.49 -7.25 -20.05
CA GLU A 70 -17.48 -6.75 -21.02
C GLU A 70 -17.14 -5.36 -21.59
N GLU A 71 -16.91 -4.34 -20.76
CA GLU A 71 -16.66 -2.98 -21.28
C GLU A 71 -15.32 -2.83 -22.02
N ILE A 72 -14.26 -3.52 -21.59
CA ILE A 72 -12.99 -3.50 -22.34
C ILE A 72 -13.12 -4.29 -23.64
N LYS A 73 -13.91 -5.37 -23.70
CA LYS A 73 -14.15 -6.06 -24.96
C LYS A 73 -14.92 -5.17 -25.93
N THR A 74 -15.97 -4.49 -25.48
CA THR A 74 -16.74 -3.59 -26.34
C THR A 74 -15.93 -2.36 -26.76
N LEU A 75 -15.11 -1.79 -25.88
CA LEU A 75 -14.22 -0.67 -26.23
C LEU A 75 -13.07 -1.09 -27.17
N ILE A 76 -12.55 -2.32 -27.04
CA ILE A 76 -11.54 -2.88 -27.95
C ILE A 76 -12.20 -3.28 -29.28
N GLU A 77 -13.45 -3.74 -29.29
CA GLU A 77 -14.21 -4.09 -30.50
C GLU A 77 -14.62 -2.83 -31.27
N ASP A 78 -15.15 -1.80 -30.60
CA ASP A 78 -15.43 -0.47 -31.15
C ASP A 78 -14.14 0.21 -31.64
N SER A 79 -13.03 0.10 -30.90
CA SER A 79 -11.74 0.60 -31.38
C SER A 79 -11.18 -0.26 -32.52
N SER A 80 -11.53 -1.55 -32.63
CA SER A 80 -11.09 -2.40 -33.74
C SER A 80 -11.78 -2.02 -35.04
N ASP A 81 -13.05 -1.59 -34.99
CA ASP A 81 -13.76 -1.07 -36.15
C ASP A 81 -13.16 0.26 -36.62
N VAL A 82 -12.85 1.17 -35.68
CA VAL A 82 -12.17 2.44 -36.00
C VAL A 82 -10.74 2.20 -36.51
N VAL A 83 -10.00 1.23 -35.96
CA VAL A 83 -8.67 0.86 -36.43
C VAL A 83 -8.73 0.19 -37.80
N SER A 84 -9.78 -0.59 -38.08
CA SER A 84 -10.02 -1.20 -39.39
C SER A 84 -10.34 -0.13 -40.43
N ASP A 85 -11.19 0.86 -40.09
CA ASP A 85 -11.52 2.02 -40.93
C ASP A 85 -10.33 2.94 -41.18
N ILE A 86 -9.48 3.14 -40.18
CA ILE A 86 -8.20 3.84 -40.36
C ILE A 86 -7.30 3.02 -41.29
N LYS A 87 -7.27 1.69 -41.16
CA LYS A 87 -6.43 0.83 -42.00
C LYS A 87 -6.94 0.75 -43.45
N THR A 88 -8.24 0.76 -43.68
CA THR A 88 -8.83 0.84 -45.04
C THR A 88 -8.67 2.23 -45.63
N THR A 89 -8.76 3.29 -44.83
CA THR A 89 -8.53 4.67 -45.28
C THR A 89 -7.06 4.91 -45.62
N LEU A 90 -6.12 4.39 -44.82
CA LEU A 90 -4.70 4.42 -45.12
C LEU A 90 -4.33 3.52 -46.32
N LYS A 91 -5.12 2.46 -46.57
CA LYS A 91 -4.95 1.58 -47.74
C LYS A 91 -5.63 2.14 -49.01
N SER A 92 -6.53 3.11 -48.88
CA SER A 92 -7.22 3.78 -49.99
C SER A 92 -6.65 5.17 -50.30
N LEU A 93 -5.68 5.66 -49.53
CA LEU A 93 -4.84 6.77 -49.97
C LEU A 93 -4.00 6.28 -51.17
N PRO A 94 -4.17 6.89 -52.36
CA PRO A 94 -3.22 6.66 -53.43
C PRO A 94 -1.88 7.20 -52.94
N GLU A 95 -0.82 6.41 -53.12
CA GLU A 95 0.51 6.99 -53.16
C GLU A 95 0.47 8.12 -54.18
N GLU A 96 0.45 9.37 -53.70
CA GLU A 96 0.70 10.48 -54.59
C GLU A 96 2.21 10.56 -54.83
N PRO A 97 2.61 10.69 -56.09
CA PRO A 97 3.96 10.43 -56.54
C PRO A 97 4.90 11.59 -56.23
N LYS A 98 6.15 11.26 -55.90
CA LYS A 98 7.34 11.96 -56.40
C LYS A 98 8.58 11.09 -56.27
#